data_AF-A0A2C2URV9-F1
#
_entry.id   AF-A0A2C2URV9-F1
#
_cell.length_a   1.000
_cell.length_b   1.000
_cell.length_c   1.000
_cell.angle_alpha   90.00
_cell.angle_beta   90.00
_cell.angle_gamma   90.00
#
_symmetry.space_group_name_H-M   'P 1'
#
loop_
_entity.id
_entity.type
_entity.pdbx_description
1 polymer ?
#
loop_
_entity_poly.entity_id
_entity_poly.type
_entity_poly.pdbx_seq_one_letter_code
_entity_poly.pdbx_strand_id
1 'polypeptide(L)'
;MVWIYPHGINGKNIEKRSVPETAHEWVSSTFYKEKERTLLNDRATLVWAANYGAIEFHVPFDRHDKPDYPMEMVFDLDPPGHNSFNLVLEVAIRLKELLESLDLLSVPRTSGSSGMQIFIPIQPDYTFEQTRKINTFVANYFAEQMPQKVTLERVVSKRGICLSQ
;
A
#
# COMPACT_ATOMS: atom_id res chain seq x y z
N MET A 1 -10.71 -1.08 -3.94
CA MET A 1 -10.65 -0.81 -5.39
C MET A 1 -10.03 -2.03 -6.04
N VAL A 2 -10.50 -2.42 -7.22
CA VAL A 2 -9.90 -3.51 -7.99
C VAL A 2 -9.55 -3.03 -9.39
N TRP A 3 -8.44 -3.50 -9.93
CA TRP A 3 -8.11 -3.32 -11.34
C TRP A 3 -8.48 -4.57 -12.10
N ILE A 4 -9.37 -4.39 -13.07
CA ILE A 4 -9.78 -5.46 -13.97
C ILE A 4 -9.03 -5.36 -15.29
N TYR A 5 -8.69 -6.50 -15.87
CA TYR A 5 -7.96 -6.64 -17.12
C TYR A 5 -8.76 -7.48 -18.12
N PRO A 6 -9.81 -6.92 -18.77
CA PRO A 6 -10.72 -7.68 -19.64
C PRO A 6 -10.03 -8.35 -20.84
N HIS A 7 -8.86 -7.83 -21.23
CA HIS A 7 -8.07 -8.31 -22.37
C HIS A 7 -6.67 -8.79 -21.92
N GLY A 8 -6.53 -9.18 -20.65
CA GLY A 8 -5.26 -9.64 -20.07
C GLY A 8 -4.29 -8.51 -19.69
N ILE A 9 -3.16 -8.89 -19.08
CA ILE A 9 -2.17 -7.96 -18.48
C ILE A 9 -1.47 -7.03 -19.48
N ASN A 10 -1.46 -7.40 -20.77
CA ASN A 10 -0.92 -6.56 -21.84
C ASN A 10 -1.93 -5.53 -22.37
N GLY A 11 -3.19 -5.64 -21.95
CA GLY A 11 -4.27 -4.72 -22.29
C GLY A 11 -4.40 -3.57 -21.29
N LYS A 12 -5.34 -2.67 -21.58
CA LYS A 12 -5.67 -1.57 -20.66
C LYS A 12 -6.44 -2.10 -19.45
N ASN A 13 -6.02 -1.71 -18.25
CA ASN A 13 -6.78 -1.97 -17.03
C ASN A 13 -7.99 -1.02 -16.92
N ILE A 14 -8.99 -1.44 -16.14
CA ILE A 14 -10.11 -0.60 -15.76
C ILE A 14 -10.18 -0.56 -14.25
N GLU A 15 -10.17 0.64 -13.70
CA GLU A 15 -10.33 0.85 -12.27
C GLU A 15 -11.81 0.70 -11.88
N LYS A 16 -12.10 -0.25 -11.00
CA LYS A 16 -13.44 -0.47 -10.46
C LYS A 16 -13.45 -0.22 -8.95
N ARG A 17 -14.36 0.66 -8.52
CA ARG A 17 -14.57 0.98 -7.11
C ARG A 17 -15.97 0.64 -6.61
N SER A 18 -16.99 0.67 -7.47
CA SER A 18 -18.38 0.42 -7.09
C SER A 18 -18.76 -1.03 -7.36
N VAL A 19 -19.81 -1.51 -6.67
CA VAL A 19 -20.42 -2.81 -6.96
C VAL A 19 -20.97 -2.76 -8.39
N PRO A 20 -20.59 -3.69 -9.30
CA PRO A 20 -21.18 -3.76 -10.63
C PRO A 20 -22.66 -4.11 -10.57
N GLU A 21 -23.49 -3.52 -11.44
CA GLU A 21 -24.90 -3.91 -11.59
C GLU A 21 -25.07 -5.38 -11.97
N THR A 22 -24.07 -5.96 -12.61
CA THR A 22 -24.01 -7.38 -13.00
C THR A 22 -23.52 -8.29 -11.87
N ALA A 23 -23.31 -7.78 -10.65
CA ALA A 23 -22.91 -8.60 -9.52
C ALA A 23 -24.05 -9.56 -9.14
N HIS A 24 -23.69 -10.79 -8.76
CA HIS A 24 -24.68 -11.75 -8.29
C HIS A 24 -25.18 -11.35 -6.89
N GLU A 25 -26.42 -11.69 -6.54
CA GLU A 25 -27.04 -11.34 -5.25
C GLU A 25 -26.25 -11.80 -4.02
N TRP A 26 -25.48 -12.88 -4.16
CA TRP A 26 -24.65 -13.42 -3.09
C TRP A 26 -23.32 -12.67 -2.90
N VAL A 27 -22.95 -11.76 -3.80
CA VAL A 27 -21.73 -10.95 -3.69
C VAL A 27 -21.93 -9.91 -2.60
N SER A 28 -21.16 -10.04 -1.52
CA SER A 28 -21.26 -9.13 -0.38
C SER A 28 -20.89 -7.69 -0.77
N SER A 29 -21.70 -6.73 -0.31
CA SER A 29 -21.39 -5.30 -0.37
C SER A 29 -21.52 -4.64 1.00
N THR A 30 -20.87 -3.50 1.17
CA THR A 30 -21.01 -2.65 2.36
C THR A 30 -20.87 -1.18 1.99
N PHE A 31 -21.40 -0.29 2.82
CA PHE A 31 -21.11 1.13 2.74
C PHE A 31 -19.75 1.42 3.36
N TYR A 32 -18.90 2.13 2.62
CA TYR A 32 -17.63 2.67 3.09
C TYR A 32 -17.53 4.13 2.62
N LYS A 33 -17.48 5.05 3.59
CA LYS A 33 -17.48 6.51 3.33
C LYS A 33 -18.61 6.90 2.38
N GLU A 34 -19.83 6.53 2.77
CA GLU A 34 -21.11 6.81 2.07
C GLU A 34 -21.24 6.18 0.68
N LYS A 35 -20.28 5.36 0.25
CA LYS A 35 -20.31 4.71 -1.05
C LYS A 35 -20.42 3.21 -0.86
N GLU A 36 -21.34 2.59 -1.59
CA GLU A 36 -21.43 1.15 -1.64
C GLU A 36 -20.21 0.56 -2.36
N ARG A 37 -19.57 -0.44 -1.73
CA ARG A 37 -18.36 -1.11 -2.19
C ARG A 37 -18.55 -2.62 -2.07
N THR A 38 -17.97 -3.36 -3.00
CA THR A 38 -17.84 -4.81 -2.86
C THR A 38 -16.99 -5.13 -1.63
N LEU A 39 -17.49 -6.02 -0.78
CA LEU A 39 -16.79 -6.51 0.40
C LEU A 39 -16.13 -7.86 0.06
N LEU A 40 -14.80 -7.89 0.02
CA LEU A 40 -14.02 -9.10 -0.29
C LEU A 40 -13.75 -9.93 0.98
N ASN A 41 -14.80 -10.35 1.68
CA ASN A 41 -14.73 -11.01 2.99
C ASN A 41 -14.79 -12.55 2.95
N ASP A 42 -14.99 -13.13 1.76
CA ASP A 42 -15.09 -14.57 1.61
C ASP A 42 -14.45 -15.05 0.29
N ARG A 43 -14.20 -16.36 0.23
CA ARG A 43 -13.57 -17.00 -0.92
C ARG A 43 -14.42 -16.91 -2.19
N ALA A 44 -15.74 -17.04 -2.09
CA ALA A 44 -16.61 -17.02 -3.26
C ALA A 44 -16.60 -15.63 -3.93
N THR A 45 -16.64 -14.57 -3.13
CA THR A 45 -16.55 -13.19 -3.58
C THR A 45 -15.19 -12.90 -4.22
N LEU A 46 -14.10 -13.41 -3.67
CA LEU A 46 -12.76 -13.31 -4.28
C LEU A 46 -12.68 -14.03 -5.64
N VAL A 47 -13.24 -15.24 -5.73
CA VAL A 47 -13.29 -16.00 -7.00
C VAL A 47 -14.16 -15.30 -8.03
N TRP A 48 -15.30 -14.73 -7.63
CA TRP A 48 -16.14 -13.92 -8.51
C TRP A 48 -15.39 -12.69 -9.03
N ALA A 49 -14.65 -11.98 -8.17
CA ALA A 49 -13.86 -10.83 -8.59
C ALA A 49 -12.80 -11.23 -9.63
N ALA A 50 -12.13 -12.37 -9.41
CA ALA A 50 -11.18 -12.92 -10.38
C ALA A 50 -11.87 -13.28 -11.72
N ASN A 51 -13.05 -13.91 -11.69
CA ASN A 51 -13.84 -14.22 -12.89
C ASN A 51 -14.33 -12.94 -13.61
N TYR A 52 -14.58 -11.88 -12.85
CA TYR A 52 -14.89 -10.54 -13.37
C TYR A 52 -13.65 -9.84 -13.98
N GLY A 53 -12.49 -10.49 -13.95
CA GLY A 53 -11.24 -10.03 -14.55
C GLY A 53 -10.34 -9.25 -13.60
N ALA A 54 -10.61 -9.24 -12.30
CA ALA A 54 -9.74 -8.59 -11.32
C ALA A 54 -8.41 -9.35 -11.17
N ILE A 55 -7.30 -8.61 -11.30
CA ILE A 55 -5.94 -9.13 -11.09
C ILE A 55 -5.27 -8.43 -9.90
N GLU A 56 -5.51 -7.13 -9.72
CA GLU A 56 -4.94 -6.35 -8.62
C GLU A 56 -6.01 -5.83 -7.68
N PHE A 57 -5.73 -5.94 -6.39
CA PHE A 57 -6.62 -5.55 -5.30
C PHE A 57 -5.96 -4.46 -4.47
N HIS A 58 -6.58 -3.29 -4.44
CA HIS A 58 -6.15 -2.16 -3.62
C HIS A 58 -7.15 -1.97 -2.48
N VAL A 59 -6.79 -2.52 -1.33
CA VAL A 59 -7.60 -2.49 -0.10
C VAL A 59 -7.18 -1.27 0.72
N PRO A 60 -8.12 -0.48 1.28
CA PRO A 60 -7.76 0.60 2.17
C PRO A 60 -7.18 0.07 3.49
N PHE A 61 -6.42 0.91 4.20
CA PHE A 61 -5.80 0.53 5.48
C PHE A 61 -6.76 0.59 6.68
N ASP A 62 -7.95 1.17 6.50
CA ASP A 62 -9.02 1.20 7.49
C ASP A 62 -10.13 0.19 7.13
N ARG A 63 -11.02 -0.05 8.08
CA ARG A 63 -12.17 -0.94 7.89
C ARG A 63 -13.44 -0.13 7.66
N HIS A 64 -14.43 -0.76 7.03
CA HIS A 64 -15.74 -0.14 6.81
C HIS A 64 -16.48 0.20 8.11
N ASP A 65 -16.24 -0.56 9.19
CA ASP A 65 -16.83 -0.38 10.52
C ASP A 65 -16.09 0.66 11.38
N LYS A 66 -14.86 1.04 11.00
CA LYS A 66 -14.06 2.08 11.67
C LYS A 66 -13.26 2.91 10.65
N PRO A 67 -13.93 3.71 9.81
CA PRO A 67 -13.27 4.51 8.79
C PRO A 67 -12.37 5.58 9.43
N ASP A 68 -11.31 5.97 8.72
CA ASP A 68 -10.31 6.97 9.10
C ASP A 68 -9.31 6.57 10.19
N TYR A 69 -9.44 5.36 10.73
CA TYR A 69 -8.51 4.76 11.69
C TYR A 69 -7.79 3.56 11.06
N PRO A 70 -6.58 3.74 10.50
CA PRO A 70 -5.82 2.66 9.90
C PRO A 70 -5.45 1.56 10.90
N MET A 71 -5.38 0.32 10.41
CA MET A 71 -4.84 -0.83 11.13
C MET A 71 -3.35 -1.07 10.85
N GLU A 72 -2.79 -0.38 9.86
CA GLU A 72 -1.39 -0.54 9.44
C GLU A 72 -0.81 0.82 9.05
N MET A 73 0.44 1.09 9.43
CA MET A 73 1.27 2.11 8.79
C MET A 73 2.15 1.43 7.73
N VAL A 74 2.43 2.14 6.63
CA VAL A 74 3.29 1.60 5.57
C VAL A 74 4.37 2.59 5.20
N PHE A 75 5.58 2.07 5.06
CA PHE A 75 6.69 2.74 4.40
C PHE A 75 6.89 2.11 3.02
N ASP A 76 6.71 2.91 1.96
CA ASP A 76 6.98 2.46 0.60
C ASP A 76 8.42 2.84 0.23
N LEU A 77 9.21 1.89 -0.24
CA LEU A 77 10.61 2.10 -0.61
C LEU A 77 10.73 1.94 -2.11
N ASP A 78 10.70 3.08 -2.80
CA ASP A 78 10.74 3.15 -4.25
C ASP A 78 12.15 3.44 -4.76
N PRO A 79 12.77 2.53 -5.52
CA PRO A 79 14.07 2.80 -6.11
C PRO A 79 14.01 3.83 -7.25
N PRO A 80 15.12 4.56 -7.47
CA PRO A 80 15.26 5.48 -8.61
C PRO A 80 15.27 4.75 -9.97
N GLY A 81 15.51 3.43 -9.97
CA GLY A 81 15.49 2.60 -11.16
C GLY A 81 15.56 1.10 -10.84
N HIS A 82 15.32 0.26 -11.86
CA HIS A 82 15.17 -1.19 -11.69
C HIS A 82 16.41 -1.91 -11.12
N ASN A 83 17.62 -1.37 -11.30
CA ASN A 83 18.87 -1.99 -10.84
C ASN A 83 19.29 -1.56 -9.41
N SER A 84 18.40 -0.85 -8.69
CA SER A 84 18.72 -0.28 -7.37
C SER A 84 18.06 -1.02 -6.21
N PHE A 85 17.63 -2.28 -6.40
CA PHE A 85 16.98 -3.05 -5.33
C PHE A 85 17.90 -3.29 -4.11
N ASN A 86 19.22 -3.38 -4.31
CA ASN A 86 20.17 -3.45 -3.20
C ASN A 86 20.09 -2.22 -2.28
N LEU A 87 19.78 -1.04 -2.84
CA LEU A 87 19.57 0.17 -2.05
C LEU A 87 18.29 0.06 -1.21
N VAL A 88 17.21 -0.48 -1.79
CA VAL A 88 15.96 -0.77 -1.08
C VAL A 88 16.21 -1.70 0.09
N LEU A 89 16.96 -2.78 -0.11
CA LEU A 89 17.32 -3.73 0.95
C LEU A 89 18.12 -3.06 2.08
N GLU A 90 19.10 -2.23 1.73
CA GLU A 90 19.90 -1.52 2.74
C GLU A 90 19.03 -0.62 3.61
N VAL A 91 18.15 0.19 3.00
CA VAL A 91 17.25 1.10 3.73
C VAL A 91 16.20 0.31 4.52
N ALA A 92 15.67 -0.79 3.98
CA ALA A 92 14.73 -1.66 4.68
C ALA A 92 15.34 -2.30 5.95
N ILE A 93 16.60 -2.75 5.90
CA ILE A 93 17.30 -3.30 7.06
C ILE A 93 17.47 -2.23 8.14
N ARG A 94 17.90 -1.03 7.76
CA ARG A 94 18.03 0.10 8.70
C ARG A 94 16.69 0.51 9.30
N LEU A 95 15.63 0.53 8.50
CA LEU A 95 14.28 0.81 8.98
C LEU A 95 13.80 -0.26 9.96
N LYS A 96 14.09 -1.53 9.69
CA LYS A 96 13.82 -2.63 10.63
C LYS A 96 14.56 -2.42 11.96
N GLU A 97 15.85 -2.09 11.94
CA GLU A 97 16.65 -1.80 13.15
C GLU A 97 16.01 -0.67 13.98
N LEU A 98 15.59 0.42 13.34
CA LEU A 98 14.92 1.54 14.02
C LEU A 98 13.59 1.09 14.62
N LEU A 99 12.75 0.39 13.86
CA LEU A 99 11.44 -0.05 14.34
C LEU A 99 11.56 -1.04 15.50
N GLU A 100 12.52 -1.96 15.44
CA GLU A 100 12.83 -2.88 16.55
C GLU A 100 13.30 -2.14 17.80
N SER A 101 14.07 -1.05 17.65
CA SER A 101 14.48 -0.21 18.80
C SER A 101 13.32 0.53 19.47
N LEU A 102 12.19 0.64 18.78
CA LEU A 102 10.93 1.24 19.27
C LEU A 102 9.91 0.17 19.70
N ASP A 103 10.30 -1.11 19.77
CA ASP A 103 9.43 -2.26 20.01
C ASP A 103 8.26 -2.36 19.00
N LEU A 104 8.47 -1.90 17.77
CA LEU A 104 7.47 -1.97 16.69
C LEU A 104 7.71 -3.17 15.78
N LEU A 105 6.66 -3.98 15.59
CA LEU A 105 6.65 -5.05 14.59
C LEU A 105 6.67 -4.46 13.19
N SER A 106 7.48 -5.05 12.30
CA SER A 106 7.49 -4.70 10.87
C SER A 106 7.45 -5.95 9.98
N VAL A 107 6.68 -5.87 8.89
CA VAL A 107 6.46 -6.97 7.95
C VAL A 107 6.80 -6.49 6.53
N PRO A 108 7.93 -6.92 5.94
CA PRO A 108 8.29 -6.55 4.58
C PRO A 108 7.43 -7.29 3.56
N ARG A 109 7.02 -6.61 2.50
CA ARG A 109 6.34 -7.15 1.32
C ARG A 109 6.96 -6.56 0.07
N THR A 110 7.30 -7.37 -0.93
CA THR A 110 7.71 -6.86 -2.25
C THR A 110 6.52 -6.19 -2.93
N SER A 111 6.72 -5.07 -3.62
CA SER A 111 5.60 -4.38 -4.30
C SER A 111 5.07 -5.12 -5.55
N GLY A 112 5.80 -6.14 -6.03
CA GLY A 112 5.50 -6.82 -7.29
C GLY A 112 6.02 -6.09 -8.53
N SER A 113 6.66 -4.93 -8.34
CA SER A 113 7.34 -4.16 -9.38
C SER A 113 8.83 -4.01 -9.02
N SER A 114 9.30 -2.81 -8.72
CA SER A 114 10.72 -2.52 -8.43
C SER A 114 11.03 -2.32 -6.94
N GLY A 115 10.02 -2.11 -6.09
CA GLY A 115 10.17 -1.63 -4.71
C GLY A 115 9.79 -2.64 -3.62
N MET A 116 9.77 -2.14 -2.39
CA MET A 116 9.37 -2.90 -1.21
C MET A 116 8.54 -2.02 -0.28
N GLN A 117 7.51 -2.61 0.33
CA GLN A 117 6.67 -1.97 1.32
C GLN A 117 6.91 -2.62 2.69
N ILE A 118 7.13 -1.80 3.71
CA ILE A 118 7.27 -2.25 5.10
C ILE A 118 6.00 -1.89 5.84
N PHE A 119 5.23 -2.91 6.24
CA PHE A 119 3.97 -2.77 6.96
C PHE A 119 4.20 -2.85 8.46
N ILE A 120 3.56 -1.95 9.22
CA ILE A 120 3.61 -1.90 10.68
C ILE A 120 2.18 -2.01 11.19
N PRO A 121 1.77 -3.17 11.71
CA PRO A 121 0.47 -3.34 12.32
C PRO A 121 0.31 -2.43 13.53
N ILE A 122 -0.82 -1.73 13.62
CA ILE A 122 -1.17 -0.83 14.72
C ILE A 122 -2.60 -1.08 15.17
N GLN A 123 -2.91 -0.71 16.42
CA GLN A 123 -4.30 -0.60 16.84
C GLN A 123 -4.96 0.58 16.11
N PRO A 124 -6.23 0.46 15.70
CA PRO A 124 -6.94 1.52 14.98
C PRO A 124 -7.37 2.65 15.92
N ASP A 125 -6.48 3.16 16.74
CA ASP A 125 -6.73 4.22 17.72
C ASP A 125 -6.21 5.59 17.25
N TYR A 126 -5.44 5.59 16.16
CA TYR A 126 -4.85 6.76 15.54
C TYR A 126 -5.52 7.06 14.20
N THR A 127 -5.71 8.33 13.89
CA THR A 127 -6.23 8.75 12.59
C THR A 127 -5.15 8.68 11.51
N PHE A 128 -5.56 8.67 10.24
CA PHE A 128 -4.63 8.82 9.10
C PHE A 128 -3.72 10.05 9.19
N GLU A 129 -4.17 11.14 9.81
CA GLU A 129 -3.35 12.34 9.97
C GLU A 129 -2.23 12.10 10.99
N GLN A 130 -2.54 11.44 12.10
CA GLN A 130 -1.58 11.13 13.16
C GLN A 130 -0.52 10.13 12.67
N THR A 131 -0.93 9.06 12.00
CA THR A 131 0.02 8.08 11.45
C THR A 131 0.89 8.70 10.36
N ARG A 132 0.34 9.61 9.54
CA ARG A 132 1.13 10.36 8.54
C ARG A 132 2.22 11.23 9.17
N LYS A 133 1.96 11.85 10.32
CA LYS A 133 2.98 12.62 11.06
C LYS A 133 4.14 11.73 11.49
N ILE A 134 3.86 10.53 12.00
CA ILE A 134 4.88 9.55 12.38
C ILE A 134 5.68 9.11 11.15
N ASN A 135 5.00 8.70 10.07
CA ASN A 135 5.66 8.29 8.85
C ASN A 135 6.59 9.39 8.31
N THR A 136 6.11 10.63 8.30
CA THR A 136 6.86 11.80 7.82
C THR A 136 8.07 12.08 8.70
N PHE A 137 7.93 11.95 10.02
CA PHE A 137 9.05 12.09 10.95
C PHE A 137 10.15 11.05 10.68
N VAL A 138 9.78 9.77 10.56
CA VAL A 138 10.73 8.70 10.23
C VAL A 138 11.35 8.92 8.85
N ALA A 139 10.58 9.38 7.87
CA ALA A 139 11.07 9.72 6.53
C ALA A 139 12.18 10.77 6.56
N ASN A 140 11.93 11.87 7.28
CA ASN A 140 12.89 12.96 7.44
C ASN A 140 14.15 12.47 8.15
N TYR A 141 13.99 11.68 9.22
CA TYR A 141 15.11 11.07 9.93
C TYR A 141 16.00 10.25 8.98
N PHE A 142 15.41 9.39 8.13
CA PHE A 142 16.17 8.62 7.14
C PHE A 142 16.82 9.48 6.06
N ALA A 143 16.15 10.53 5.59
CA ALA A 143 16.72 11.49 4.65
C ALA A 143 17.92 12.24 5.26
N GLU A 144 17.91 12.52 6.56
CA GLU A 144 19.03 13.14 7.28
C GLU A 144 20.18 12.17 7.56
N GLN A 145 19.87 10.92 7.94
CA GLN A 145 20.89 9.90 8.22
C GLN A 145 21.56 9.35 6.96
N MET A 146 20.82 9.32 5.84
CA MET A 146 21.27 8.73 4.58
C MET A 146 21.00 9.65 3.37
N PRO A 147 21.49 10.90 3.36
CA PRO A 147 21.09 11.93 2.39
C PRO A 147 21.48 11.63 0.94
N GLN A 148 22.46 10.74 0.73
CA GLN A 148 22.86 10.27 -0.61
C GLN A 148 22.05 9.07 -1.11
N LYS A 149 21.17 8.52 -0.26
CA LYS A 149 20.44 7.26 -0.50
C LYS A 149 18.93 7.40 -0.37
N VAL A 150 18.44 8.34 0.44
CA VAL A 150 17.00 8.56 0.71
C VAL A 150 16.62 10.00 0.38
N THR A 151 15.45 10.18 -0.23
CA THR A 151 14.83 11.48 -0.53
C THR A 151 13.34 11.44 -0.22
N LEU A 152 12.74 12.62 0.00
CA LEU A 152 11.28 12.78 0.12
C LEU A 152 10.65 13.31 -1.18
N GLU A 153 11.45 13.45 -2.23
CA GLU A 153 10.98 13.89 -3.54
C GLU A 153 10.11 12.82 -4.19
N ARG A 154 8.86 13.18 -4.46
CA ARG A 154 7.87 12.27 -5.05
C ARG A 154 7.98 12.20 -6.57
N VAL A 155 8.51 13.23 -7.21
CA VAL A 155 8.70 13.26 -8.66
C VAL A 155 9.92 12.42 -9.03
N VAL A 156 9.71 11.29 -9.70
CA VAL A 156 10.75 10.30 -10.07
C VAL A 156 11.97 10.97 -10.73
N SER A 157 11.75 11.89 -11.67
CA SER A 157 12.84 12.59 -12.39
C SER A 157 13.67 13.52 -11.52
N LYS A 158 13.20 13.87 -10.32
CA LYS A 158 13.90 14.75 -9.36
C LYS A 158 14.54 13.99 -8.19
N ARG A 159 14.34 12.67 -8.10
CA ARG A 159 14.91 11.82 -7.03
C ARG A 159 16.42 11.62 -7.16
N GLY A 160 16.98 11.81 -8.34
CA GLY A 160 18.38 11.49 -8.62
C GLY A 160 18.63 9.99 -8.46
N ILE A 161 19.58 9.62 -7.61
CA ILE A 161 19.93 8.21 -7.30
C ILE A 161 19.35 7.73 -5.96
N CYS A 162 18.47 8.52 -5.33
CA CYS A 162 17.93 8.22 -4.01
C CYS A 162 16.60 7.46 -4.09
N LEU A 163 16.33 6.62 -3.08
CA LEU A 163 15.02 6.04 -2.83
C LEU A 163 14.03 7.12 -2.35
N SER A 164 12.77 7.05 -2.78
CA SER A 164 11.70 7.85 -2.16
C SER A 164 10.87 7.05 -1.17
N GLN A 165 10.28 7.77 -0.22
CA GLN A 165 9.26 7.30 0.72
C GLN A 165 7.94 8.07 0.55
#